data_AF-A0A1G1FL28-F1
#
_entry.id   AF-A0A1G1FL28-F1
#
_cell.length_a   1.000
_cell.length_b   1.000
_cell.length_c   1.000
_cell.angle_alpha   90.00
_cell.angle_beta   90.00
_cell.angle_gamma   90.00
#
_symmetry.space_group_name_H-M   'P 1'
#
loop_
_entity.id
_entity.type
_entity.pdbx_description
1 polymer ?
#
loop_
_entity_poly.entity_id
_entity_poly.type
_entity_poly.pdbx_seq_one_letter_code
_entity_poly.pdbx_strand_id
1 'polypeptide(L)' 'MKGLKKLTKRFETLMTAATFAEAGEFETAREILKEDAQPEGKTAERSGRGYTSDLAVNAAGSK' A
#
# COMPACT_ATOMS: atom_id res chain seq x y z
N MET A 1 11.88 -20.73 -2.46
CA MET A 1 12.39 -19.65 -3.35
C MET A 1 11.32 -18.57 -3.63
N LYS A 2 10.62 -18.06 -2.60
CA LYS A 2 9.57 -17.03 -2.81
C LYS A 2 10.13 -15.62 -2.99
N GLY A 3 11.25 -15.30 -2.33
CA GLY A 3 11.91 -14.00 -2.44
C GLY A 3 12.50 -13.76 -3.84
N LEU A 4 13.11 -14.77 -4.45
CA LEU A 4 13.68 -14.66 -5.79
C LEU A 4 12.60 -14.31 -6.83
N LYS A 5 11.44 -14.97 -6.78
CA LYS A 5 10.31 -14.68 -7.68
C LYS A 5 9.78 -13.24 -7.54
N LYS A 6 9.79 -12.69 -6.32
CA LYS A 6 9.38 -11.30 -6.08
C LYS A 6 10.41 -10.31 -6.64
N LEU A 7 11.69 -10.65 -6.55
CA LEU A 7 12.77 -9.83 -7.10
C LEU A 7 12.74 -9.82 -8.63
N THR A 8 12.53 -10.98 -9.27
CA THR A 8 12.42 -11.05 -10.74
C THR A 8 11.21 -10.28 -11.25
N LYS A 9 10.03 -10.41 -10.61
CA LYS A 9 8.83 -9.63 -10.98
C LYS A 9 9.09 -8.13 -10.94
N ARG A 10 9.70 -7.64 -9.84
CA ARG A 10 10.05 -6.21 -9.71
C ARG A 10 11.04 -5.75 -10.78
N PHE A 11 12.02 -6.59 -11.11
CA PHE A 11 12.98 -6.27 -12.16
C PHE A 11 12.30 -6.15 -13.52
N GLU A 12 11.42 -7.09 -13.87
CA GLU A 12 10.63 -7.05 -15.11
C GLU A 12 9.76 -5.77 -15.19
N THR A 13 9.06 -5.42 -14.10
CA THR A 13 8.29 -4.17 -14.01
C THR A 13 9.17 -2.94 -14.26
N LEU A 14 10.34 -2.86 -13.63
CA LEU A 14 11.26 -1.73 -13.77
C LEU A 14 11.78 -1.60 -15.20
N MET A 15 12.18 -2.71 -15.83
CA MET A 15 12.65 -2.69 -17.22
C MET A 15 11.54 -2.25 -18.17
N THR A 16 10.30 -2.70 -17.93
CA THR A 16 9.14 -2.29 -18.74
C THR A 16 8.89 -0.79 -18.60
N ALA A 17 8.83 -0.27 -17.37
CA ALA A 17 8.66 1.16 -17.12
C ALA A 17 9.80 2.00 -17.74
N ALA A 18 11.04 1.51 -17.69
CA ALA A 18 12.18 2.17 -18.31
C ALA A 18 12.02 2.30 -19.83
N THR A 19 11.57 1.25 -20.53
CA THR A 19 11.32 1.31 -21.98
C THR A 19 10.29 2.39 -22.35
N PHE A 20 9.19 2.51 -21.60
CA PHE A 20 8.21 3.58 -21.83
C PHE A 20 8.77 4.96 -21.54
N ALA A 21 9.56 5.11 -20.46
CA ALA A 21 10.22 6.36 -20.15
C ALA A 21 11.23 6.79 -21.25
N GLU A 22 11.98 5.84 -21.81
CA GLU A 22 12.89 6.06 -22.94
C GLU A 22 12.17 6.50 -24.22
N ALA A 23 10.95 6.00 -24.44
CA ALA A 23 10.07 6.43 -25.52
C ALA A 23 9.39 7.80 -25.27
N GLY A 24 9.57 8.41 -24.09
CA GLY A 24 8.93 9.65 -23.69
C GLY A 24 7.52 9.49 -23.11
N GLU A 25 7.06 8.25 -22.91
CA GLU A 25 5.75 7.92 -22.32
C GLU A 25 5.82 7.90 -20.78
N PHE A 26 6.06 9.07 -20.19
CA PHE A 26 6.28 9.18 -18.73
C PHE A 26 5.06 8.82 -17.89
N GLU A 27 3.85 9.07 -18.38
CA GLU A 27 2.60 8.73 -17.70
C GLU A 27 2.43 7.22 -17.62
N THR A 28 2.61 6.52 -18.74
CA THR A 28 2.59 5.05 -18.82
C THR A 28 3.65 4.44 -17.91
N ALA A 29 4.89 4.92 -17.96
CA ALA A 29 5.97 4.47 -17.08
C ALA A 29 5.61 4.63 -15.60
N ARG A 30 4.98 5.75 -15.23
CA ARG A 30 4.57 6.02 -13.84
C ARG A 30 3.41 5.13 -13.39
N GLU A 31 2.48 4.78 -14.28
CA GLU A 31 1.38 3.86 -13.98
C GLU A 31 1.90 2.44 -13.72
N ILE A 32 2.80 1.93 -14.57
CA ILE A 32 3.44 0.62 -14.40
C ILE A 32 4.10 0.48 -13.02
N LEU A 33 4.77 1.54 -12.54
CA LEU A 33 5.42 1.55 -11.23
C LEU A 33 4.43 1.61 -10.05
N LYS A 34 3.22 2.15 -10.25
CA LYS A 34 2.18 2.23 -9.21
C LYS A 34 1.48 0.90 -8.99
N GLU A 35 1.25 0.12 -10.04
CA GLU A 35 0.58 -1.19 -9.94
C GLU A 35 1.38 -2.16 -9.07
N ASP A 36 2.72 -2.09 -9.14
CA ASP A 36 3.62 -2.97 -8.37
C ASP A 36 3.86 -2.48 -6.92
N ALA A 37 3.42 -1.25 -6.59
CA ALA A 37 3.48 -0.68 -5.26
C ALA A 37 2.31 -1.11 -4.36
N GLN A 38 1.24 -1.68 -4.93
CA GLN A 38 0.14 -2.24 -4.14
C GLN A 38 0.55 -3.62 -3.61
N PRO A 39 0.80 -3.79 -2.30
CA PRO A 39 0.94 -5.12 -1.75
C PRO A 39 -0.40 -5.84 -1.95
N GLU A 40 -0.36 -7.06 -2.48
CA GLU A 40 -1.52 -7.95 -2.67
C GLU A 40 -2.14 -8.42 -1.33
N GLY A 41 -2.34 -7.51 -0.38
CA GLY A 41 -2.78 -7.80 0.97
C GLY A 41 -2.76 -6.54 1.81
N LYS A 42 -3.80 -5.73 1.66
CA LYS A 42 -4.44 -4.89 2.69
C LYS A 42 -5.69 -4.30 2.04
N THR A 43 -6.81 -5.00 2.19
CA THR A 43 -8.12 -4.36 2.32
C THR A 43 -7.95 -3.20 3.30
N ALA A 44 -7.91 -1.98 2.78
CA ALA A 44 -8.07 -0.79 3.58
C ALA A 44 -9.54 -0.78 4.05
N GLU A 45 -9.82 -1.52 5.13
CA GLU A 45 -11.01 -1.32 5.92
C GLU A 45 -10.88 0.09 6.52
N ARG A 46 -11.47 1.05 5.81
CA ARG A 46 -11.71 2.41 6.31
C ARG A 46 -12.88 2.33 7.32
N SER A 47 -12.72 1.56 8.40
CA SER A 47 -13.64 1.62 9.54
C SER A 47 -13.18 2.77 10.43
N GLY A 48 -13.90 3.89 10.38
CA GLY A 48 -13.80 4.92 11.42
C GLY A 48 -14.17 4.30 12.76
N ARG A 49 -13.17 3.86 13.53
CA ARG A 49 -13.33 3.54 14.94
C ARG A 49 -12.99 4.80 15.72
N GLY A 50 -14.04 5.45 16.21
CA GLY A 50 -13.99 6.68 16.98
C GLY A 50 -13.06 6.58 18.18
N TYR A 51 -12.32 7.66 18.41
CA TYR A 51 -11.58 7.93 19.63
C TYR A 51 -12.55 8.26 20.78
N THR A 52 -13.34 7.28 21.22
CA THR A 52 -14.12 7.41 22.47
C THR A 52 -14.30 6.01 23.06
N SER A 53 -13.35 5.53 23.85
CA SER A 53 -13.56 4.27 24.60
C SER A 53 -13.04 4.29 26.03
N ASP A 54 -12.00 5.06 26.37
CA ASP A 54 -11.30 4.79 27.64
C ASP A 54 -11.36 5.91 28.71
N LEU A 55 -12.23 6.91 28.56
CA LEU A 55 -12.39 8.00 29.55
C LEU A 55 -13.68 7.95 30.39
N ALA A 56 -14.49 6.90 30.28
CA ALA A 56 -15.65 6.67 31.16
C ALA A 56 -15.30 5.82 32.40
N VAL A 57 -14.08 5.96 32.91
CA VAL A 57 -13.63 5.32 34.15
C VAL A 57 -14.20 6.10 35.35
N ASN A 58 -15.11 5.44 36.05
CA ASN A 58 -15.40 5.60 37.49
C ASN A 58 -15.72 7.02 38.00
N ALA A 59 -16.98 7.45 37.87
CA ALA A 59 -17.51 8.58 38.64
C ALA A 59 -18.89 8.34 39.26
N ALA A 60 -19.30 7.08 39.46
CA ALA A 60 -20.59 6.74 40.08
C ALA A 60 -20.46 5.77 41.26
N GLY A 61 -19.39 5.94 42.05
CA GLY A 61 -19.19 5.22 43.30
C GLY A 61 -18.56 6.15 44.34
N SER A 62 -19.35 7.05 44.91
CA SER A 62 -18.98 7.69 46.18
C SER A 62 -20.21 8.22 46.89
N LYS A 63 -20.55 7.49 47.96
CA LYS A 63 -21.40 7.81 49.12
C LYS A 63 -22.92 7.73 48.97
#